data_AF-A0A511ASJ2-F1
#
_entry.id   AF-A0A511ASJ2-F1
#
_cell.length_a   1.000
_cell.length_b   1.000
_cell.length_c   1.000
_cell.angle_alpha   90.00
_cell.angle_beta   90.00
_cell.angle_gamma   90.00
#
_symmetry.space_group_name_H-M   'P 1'
#
loop_
_entity.id
_entity.type
_entity.pdbx_description
1 polymer ?
#
loop_
_entity_poly.entity_id
_entity_poly.type
_entity_poly.pdbx_seq_one_letter_code
_entity_poly.pdbx_strand_id
1 'polypeptide(L)'
;MSEKEKREKLMDAMSAAYSDPEVKKERYIHQLILDLAKQLNKGKDAHAVYFHLSQELRGYALGNNSKMPESLSNLYELARDNQQDYRKSYFKPFWKNKDEVV
;
A
#
# COMPACT_ATOMS: atom_id res chain seq x y z
N MET A 1 -10.48 10.01 6.06
CA MET A 1 -9.07 10.36 5.88
C MET A 1 -8.91 11.17 4.61
N SER A 2 -8.27 12.33 4.72
CA SER A 2 -7.81 13.14 3.59
C SER A 2 -6.66 12.46 2.85
N GLU A 3 -6.39 12.90 1.61
CA GLU A 3 -5.25 12.39 0.82
C GLU A 3 -3.90 12.64 1.50
N LYS A 4 -3.78 13.75 2.24
CA LYS A 4 -2.58 14.07 3.03
C LYS A 4 -2.35 13.03 4.13
N GLU A 5 -3.38 12.71 4.91
CA GLU A 5 -3.31 11.71 5.98
C GLU A 5 -3.00 10.31 5.44
N LYS A 6 -3.59 9.93 4.30
CA LYS A 6 -3.26 8.65 3.63
C LYS A 6 -1.80 8.57 3.23
N ARG A 7 -1.25 9.69 2.75
CA ARG A 7 0.13 9.78 2.27
C ARG A 7 1.14 9.75 3.42
N GLU A 8 0.85 10.45 4.52
CA GLU A 8 1.64 10.40 5.75
C GLU A 8 1.64 8.99 6.35
N LYS A 9 0.46 8.39 6.50
CA LYS A 9 0.34 7.01 7.01
C LYS A 9 1.11 5.98 6.17
N LEU A 10 1.09 6.13 4.84
CA LEU A 10 1.88 5.28 3.93
C LEU A 10 3.38 5.51 4.12
N MET A 11 3.82 6.77 4.25
CA MET A 11 5.23 7.09 4.47
C MET A 11 5.74 6.51 5.78
N ASP A 12 4.96 6.61 6.86
CA ASP A 12 5.30 6.06 8.17
C ASP A 12 5.42 4.53 8.12
N ALA A 13 4.46 3.85 7.48
CA ALA A 13 4.48 2.41 7.31
C ALA A 13 5.68 1.93 6.48
N MET A 14 6.01 2.64 5.39
CA MET A 14 7.21 2.35 4.59
C MET A 14 8.49 2.57 5.41
N SER A 15 8.54 3.62 6.22
CA SER A 15 9.71 3.92 7.07
C SER A 15 9.93 2.86 8.15
N ALA A 16 8.84 2.37 8.75
CA ALA A 16 8.89 1.27 9.72
C ALA A 16 9.38 -0.04 9.08
N ALA A 17 8.82 -0.43 7.93
CA ALA A 17 9.24 -1.62 7.21
C ALA A 17 10.69 -1.52 6.69
N TYR A 18 11.11 -0.36 6.21
CA TYR A 18 12.49 -0.12 5.75
C TYR A 18 13.52 -0.26 6.88
N SER A 19 13.15 0.12 8.11
CA SER A 19 14.03 0.07 9.28
C SER A 19 14.12 -1.32 9.93
N ASP A 20 13.29 -2.27 9.49
CA ASP A 20 13.26 -3.63 10.01
C ASP A 20 14.53 -4.42 9.59
N PRO A 21 15.30 -4.99 10.55
CA PRO A 21 16.50 -5.75 10.23
C PRO A 21 16.28 -6.97 9.33
N GLU A 22 15.13 -7.64 9.42
CA GLU A 22 14.79 -8.78 8.56
C GLU A 22 14.45 -8.31 7.14
N VAL A 23 13.73 -7.19 7.00
CA VAL A 23 13.47 -6.58 5.68
C VAL A 23 14.77 -6.09 5.04
N LYS A 24 15.72 -5.58 5.83
CA LYS A 24 17.04 -5.14 5.34
C LYS A 24 17.88 -6.27 4.74
N LYS A 25 17.65 -7.53 5.14
CA LYS A 25 18.32 -8.69 4.52
C LYS A 25 17.79 -8.93 3.11
N GLU A 26 16.53 -8.59 2.86
CA GLU A 26 15.86 -8.71 1.57
C GLU A 26 16.16 -7.50 0.67
N ARG A 27 17.32 -7.52 0.00
CA ARG A 27 17.81 -6.37 -0.80
C ARG A 27 16.79 -5.81 -1.78
N TYR A 28 16.04 -6.66 -2.48
CA TYR A 28 15.03 -6.23 -3.44
C TYR A 28 13.90 -5.45 -2.76
N ILE A 29 13.33 -6.00 -1.69
CA ILE A 29 12.22 -5.38 -0.97
C ILE A 29 12.65 -4.10 -0.28
N HIS A 30 13.83 -4.10 0.33
CA HIS A 30 14.39 -2.92 0.97
C HIS A 30 14.59 -1.78 -0.04
N GLN A 31 15.10 -2.08 -1.24
CA GLN A 31 15.25 -1.09 -2.31
C GLN A 31 13.91 -0.61 -2.87
N LEU A 32 12.96 -1.54 -3.07
CA LEU A 32 11.61 -1.24 -3.53
C LEU A 32 10.91 -0.22 -2.61
N ILE A 33 10.95 -0.47 -1.29
CA ILE A 33 10.33 0.42 -0.29
C ILE A 33 10.95 1.82 -0.38
N LEU A 34 12.29 1.92 -0.47
CA LEU A 34 12.99 3.19 -0.59
C LEU A 34 12.59 3.96 -1.85
N ASP A 35 12.52 3.28 -2.99
CA ASP A 35 12.21 3.94 -4.26
C ASP A 35 10.76 4.40 -4.34
N LEU A 36 9.84 3.63 -3.77
CA LEU A 36 8.44 4.02 -3.65
C LEU A 36 8.24 5.18 -2.66
N ALA A 37 8.97 5.19 -1.54
CA ALA A 37 8.96 6.33 -0.61
C ALA A 37 9.47 7.61 -1.29
N LYS A 38 10.55 7.53 -2.09
CA LYS A 38 11.03 8.67 -2.88
C LYS A 38 9.99 9.15 -3.90
N GLN A 39 9.32 8.23 -4.59
CA GLN A 39 8.27 8.57 -5.55
C GLN A 39 7.09 9.25 -4.85
N LEU A 40 6.64 8.71 -3.71
CA LEU A 40 5.60 9.30 -2.90
C LEU A 40 5.99 10.72 -2.46
N ASN A 41 7.23 10.92 -2.02
CA ASN A 41 7.75 12.23 -1.61
C ASN A 41 7.76 13.24 -2.78
N LYS A 42 8.07 12.80 -4.00
CA LYS A 42 8.04 13.61 -5.23
C LYS A 42 6.64 13.95 -5.74
N GLY A 43 5.58 13.57 -5.00
CA GLY A 43 4.20 13.88 -5.35
C GLY A 43 3.53 12.84 -6.24
N LYS A 44 4.11 11.63 -6.37
CA LYS A 44 3.38 10.52 -6.99
C LYS A 44 2.12 10.21 -6.18
N ASP A 45 1.06 9.88 -6.90
CA ASP A 45 -0.21 9.46 -6.31
C ASP A 45 -0.02 8.29 -5.34
N ALA A 46 -0.51 8.47 -4.11
CA ALA A 46 -0.47 7.46 -3.06
C ALA A 46 -1.20 6.17 -3.48
N HIS A 47 -2.27 6.27 -4.28
CA HIS A 47 -2.99 5.11 -4.78
C HIS A 47 -2.13 4.25 -5.72
N ALA A 48 -1.36 4.89 -6.60
CA ALA A 48 -0.43 4.17 -7.47
C ALA A 48 0.69 3.48 -6.67
N VAL A 49 1.16 4.12 -5.59
CA VAL A 49 2.16 3.53 -4.69
C VAL A 49 1.58 2.35 -3.91
N TYR A 50 0.36 2.49 -3.35
CA TYR A 50 -0.35 1.40 -2.68
C TYR A 50 -0.55 0.20 -3.60
N PHE A 51 -1.00 0.42 -4.84
CA PHE A 51 -1.19 -0.65 -5.81
C PHE A 51 0.12 -1.38 -6.09
N HIS A 52 1.20 -0.64 -6.36
CA HIS A 52 2.48 -1.25 -6.66
C HIS A 52 3.03 -2.05 -5.46
N LEU A 53 2.97 -1.50 -4.25
CA LEU A 53 3.33 -2.22 -3.02
C LEU A 53 2.52 -3.50 -2.85
N SER A 54 1.21 -3.46 -3.03
CA SER A 54 0.37 -4.63 -2.81
C SER A 54 0.69 -5.78 -3.77
N GLN A 55 1.04 -5.47 -5.03
CA GLN A 55 1.42 -6.50 -6.01
C GLN A 55 2.78 -7.12 -5.69
N GLU A 56 3.79 -6.28 -5.42
CA GLU A 56 5.15 -6.73 -5.13
C GLU A 56 5.22 -7.55 -3.83
N LEU A 57 4.57 -7.07 -2.77
CA LEU A 57 4.55 -7.77 -1.49
C LEU A 57 3.73 -9.06 -1.53
N ARG A 58 2.66 -9.11 -2.34
CA ARG A 58 1.96 -10.36 -2.63
C ARG A 58 2.87 -11.35 -3.35
N GLY A 59 3.64 -10.90 -4.34
CA GLY A 59 4.63 -11.73 -5.05
C GLY A 59 5.68 -12.28 -4.09
N TYR A 60 6.24 -11.43 -3.24
CA TYR A 60 7.19 -11.81 -2.20
C TYR A 60 6.62 -12.87 -1.24
N ALA A 61 5.39 -12.67 -0.77
CA ALA A 61 4.70 -13.61 0.12
C ALA A 61 4.60 -15.00 -0.52
N LEU A 62 4.15 -15.05 -1.78
CA LEU A 62 3.99 -16.31 -2.52
C LEU A 62 5.33 -17.02 -2.73
N GLY A 63 6.40 -16.28 -3.00
CA GLY A 63 7.75 -16.83 -3.13
C GLY A 63 8.33 -17.37 -1.82
N ASN A 64 7.83 -16.91 -0.67
CA ASN A 64 8.35 -17.23 0.66
C ASN A 64 7.39 -18.05 1.52
N ASN A 65 6.57 -18.93 0.91
CA ASN A 65 5.61 -19.79 1.63
C ASN A 65 4.65 -18.99 2.53
N SER A 66 4.22 -17.81 2.08
CA SER A 66 3.37 -16.87 2.80
C SER A 66 3.97 -16.36 4.12
N LYS A 67 5.31 -16.45 4.29
CA LYS A 67 6.02 -15.90 5.44
C LYS A 67 6.63 -14.56 5.08
N MET A 68 6.43 -13.57 5.94
CA MET A 68 7.10 -12.28 5.86
C MET A 68 7.27 -11.68 7.26
N PRO A 69 8.25 -10.78 7.46
CA PRO A 69 8.37 -10.02 8.70
C PRO A 69 7.09 -9.26 9.01
N GLU A 70 6.79 -9.08 10.29
CA GLU A 70 5.56 -8.42 10.76
C GLU A 70 5.41 -7.01 10.18
N SER A 71 6.50 -6.23 10.17
CA SER A 71 6.52 -4.88 9.58
C SER A 71 6.13 -4.87 8.11
N LEU A 72 6.55 -5.90 7.35
CA LEU A 72 6.24 -6.06 5.93
C LEU A 72 4.79 -6.53 5.73
N SER A 73 4.29 -7.39 6.62
CA SER A 73 2.89 -7.81 6.64
C SER A 73 1.96 -6.63 6.89
N ASN A 74 2.29 -5.80 7.87
CA ASN A 74 1.53 -4.59 8.19
C ASN A 74 1.51 -3.62 7.00
N LEU A 75 2.64 -3.45 6.30
CA LEU A 75 2.71 -2.63 5.09
C LEU A 75 1.85 -3.22 3.95
N TYR A 76 1.87 -4.54 3.77
CA TYR A 76 1.06 -5.23 2.76
C TYR A 76 -0.44 -5.07 3.03
N GLU A 77 -0.88 -5.29 4.27
CA GLU A 77 -2.28 -5.16 4.66
C GLU A 77 -2.77 -3.72 4.47
N LEU A 78 -1.98 -2.73 4.92
CA LEU A 78 -2.29 -1.32 4.70
C LEU A 78 -2.47 -1.00 3.21
N ALA A 79 -1.57 -1.52 2.36
CA ALA A 79 -1.62 -1.28 0.92
C ALA A 79 -2.81 -1.95 0.24
N ARG A 80 -3.12 -3.19 0.63
CA ARG A 80 -4.25 -3.95 0.12
C ARG A 80 -5.59 -3.29 0.48
N ASP A 81 -5.74 -2.86 1.73
CA ASP A 81 -7.02 -2.33 2.21
C ASP A 81 -7.31 -0.96 1.57
N ASN A 82 -6.31 -0.09 1.43
CA ASN A 82 -6.45 1.18 0.72
C ASN A 82 -6.76 1.00 -0.79
N GLN A 83 -6.25 -0.06 -1.42
CA GLN A 83 -6.59 -0.41 -2.80
C GLN A 83 -8.06 -0.81 -2.92
N GLN A 84 -8.57 -1.61 -1.97
CA GLN A 84 -9.99 -2.02 -1.98
C GLN A 84 -10.92 -0.83 -1.80
N ASP A 85 -10.57 0.11 -0.92
CA ASP A 85 -11.37 1.32 -0.69
C ASP A 85 -11.40 2.22 -1.94
N TYR A 86 -10.26 2.40 -2.61
CA TYR A 86 -10.23 3.10 -3.89
C TYR A 86 -11.13 2.43 -4.94
N ARG A 87 -11.02 1.10 -5.08
CA ARG A 87 -11.86 0.33 -6.02
C ARG A 87 -13.36 0.49 -5.69
N LYS A 88 -13.75 0.42 -4.42
CA LYS A 88 -15.15 0.62 -3.99
C LYS A 88 -15.65 2.04 -4.27
N SER A 89 -14.80 3.06 -4.07
CA SER A 89 -15.17 4.46 -4.30
C SER A 89 -15.32 4.79 -5.78
N TYR A 90 -14.46 4.23 -6.63
CA TYR A 90 -14.49 4.47 -8.08
C TYR A 90 -15.56 3.64 -8.79
N PHE A 91 -15.77 2.40 -8.34
CA PHE A 91 -16.84 1.51 -8.81
C PHE A 91 -18.06 1.56 -7.90
N LYS A 92 -18.57 2.76 -7.60
CA LYS A 92 -19.96 2.85 -7.13
C LYS A 92 -20.85 2.33 -8.27
N PRO A 93 -21.58 1.23 -8.09
CA PRO A 93 -22.42 0.73 -9.15
C PRO A 93 -23.48 1.76 -9.53
N PHE A 94 -23.70 1.97 -10.83
CA PHE A 94 -24.64 2.98 -11.35
C PHE A 94 -26.08 2.80 -10.84
N TRP A 95 -26.44 1.60 -10.36
CA TRP A 95 -27.75 1.30 -9.80
C TRP A 95 -27.94 1.69 -8.33
N LYS A 96 -26.89 2.13 -7.62
CA LYS A 96 -26.98 2.56 -6.21
C LYS A 96 -27.41 4.03 -6.01
N ASN A 97 -27.67 4.77 -7.09
CA ASN A 97 -28.09 6.19 -7.05
C ASN A 97 -29.62 6.38 -7.15
N LYS A 98 -30.43 5.34 -6.98
CA LYS A 98 -31.90 5.44 -7.15
C LYS A 98 -32.68 5.92 -5.93
N ASP A 99 -32.02 6.15 -4.78
CA ASP A 99 -32.70 6.41 -3.52
C ASP A 99 -32.56 7.87 -2.99
N GLU A 100 -32.03 8.81 -3.78
CA GLU A 100 -31.99 10.26 -3.42
C GLU A 100 -32.92 11.12 -4.30
N VAL A 101 -34.10 10.60 -4.64
CA VAL A 101 -35.20 11.42 -5.17
C VAL A 101 -36.52 10.99 -4.55
N VAL A 102 -36.83 11.49 -3.34
CA VAL A 102 -38.17 11.94 -2.91
C VAL A 102 -38.00 12.98 -1.81
#